data_AF-A0A3S3U5F5-F1
#
_entry.id   AF-A0A3S3U5F5-F1
#
_cell.length_a   1.000
_cell.length_b   1.000
_cell.length_c   1.000
_cell.angle_alpha   90.00
_cell.angle_beta   90.00
_cell.angle_gamma   90.00
#
_symmetry.space_group_name_H-M   'P 1'
#
loop_
_entity.id
_entity.type
_entity.pdbx_description
1 polymer ?
#
loop_
_entity_poly.entity_id
_entity_poly.type
_entity_poly.pdbx_seq_one_letter_code
_entity_poly.pdbx_strand_id
1 'polypeptide(L)'
;MKKSYLFFKGLLLVVLMTSCSSEEALIKENTTAFEISKTPEMQGFESALKTYLRGKKENAGNKSNLKEEDTKIMKEKTILLLNSIGKSELATQETMETDQLMLLALREYSKKLTEMRKQ
;
A
#
# COMPACT_ATOMS: atom_id res chain seq x y z
N MET A 1 -51.67 -20.25 36.88
CA MET A 1 -51.13 -21.56 37.35
C MET A 1 -49.88 -21.84 36.51
N LYS A 2 -48.63 -21.75 37.04
CA LYS A 2 -47.85 -22.82 37.70
C LYS A 2 -47.82 -24.09 36.81
N LYS A 3 -46.72 -24.62 36.27
CA LYS A 3 -45.33 -24.88 36.77
C LYS A 3 -44.50 -25.40 35.56
N SER A 4 -43.27 -24.91 35.29
CA SER A 4 -41.97 -25.47 35.72
C SER A 4 -41.61 -26.81 35.04
N TYR A 5 -40.64 -26.86 34.10
CA TYR A 5 -39.17 -26.98 34.24
C TYR A 5 -38.72 -28.39 33.86
N LEU A 6 -37.70 -28.49 32.98
CA LEU A 6 -36.64 -29.52 32.93
C LEU A 6 -35.70 -29.11 31.78
N PHE A 7 -34.68 -28.28 32.03
CA PHE A 7 -33.31 -28.73 32.32
C PHE A 7 -32.82 -29.84 31.38
N PHE A 8 -32.13 -29.44 30.30
CA PHE A 8 -30.99 -30.22 29.84
C PHE A 8 -29.74 -29.35 29.85
N LYS A 9 -28.95 -29.60 30.90
CA LYS A 9 -27.58 -29.15 31.10
C LYS A 9 -26.68 -29.74 30.01
N GLY A 10 -25.73 -28.93 29.57
CA GLY A 10 -24.60 -29.30 28.72
C GLY A 10 -24.07 -28.01 28.09
N LEU A 11 -23.49 -27.07 28.84
CA LEU A 11 -22.13 -27.15 29.40
C LEU A 11 -21.14 -27.75 28.39
N LEU A 12 -20.54 -26.92 27.54
CA LEU A 12 -19.09 -26.72 27.53
C LEU A 12 -18.67 -25.67 26.49
N LEU A 13 -17.77 -24.78 26.90
CA LEU A 13 -16.68 -24.18 26.11
C LEU A 13 -17.08 -23.32 24.88
N VAL A 14 -16.75 -22.03 24.74
CA VAL A 14 -15.51 -21.31 25.09
C VAL A 14 -15.85 -19.83 25.26
N VAL A 15 -15.66 -19.33 26.49
CA VAL A 15 -15.46 -17.90 26.75
C VAL A 15 -14.00 -17.59 26.43
N LEU A 16 -13.72 -17.13 25.21
CA LEU A 16 -12.45 -16.49 24.84
C LEU A 16 -12.70 -15.50 23.70
N MET A 17 -13.37 -14.38 23.99
CA MET A 17 -13.23 -13.12 23.22
C MET A 17 -13.47 -11.89 24.11
N THR A 18 -13.02 -11.94 25.37
CA THR A 18 -12.90 -10.73 26.21
C THR A 18 -11.43 -10.45 26.51
N SER A 19 -10.67 -10.23 25.43
CA SER A 19 -9.32 -9.66 25.47
C SER A 19 -9.06 -8.85 24.20
N CYS A 20 -9.81 -7.76 24.03
CA CYS A 20 -9.26 -6.52 23.47
C CYS A 20 -9.93 -5.36 24.22
N SER A 21 -9.77 -5.40 25.55
CA SER A 21 -9.97 -4.25 26.41
C SER A 21 -8.76 -3.35 26.21
N SER A 22 -9.03 -2.09 25.88
CA SER A 22 -8.08 -0.98 25.82
C SER A 22 -7.24 -0.88 24.55
N GLU A 23 -7.76 -0.12 23.58
CA GLU A 23 -7.02 0.97 22.91
C GLU A 23 -7.86 1.78 21.87
N GLU A 24 -9.18 1.58 21.78
CA GLU A 24 -9.99 2.29 20.78
C GLU A 24 -10.42 3.73 21.16
N ALA A 25 -9.88 4.31 22.24
CA ALA A 25 -10.28 5.64 22.72
C ALA A 25 -9.18 6.71 22.77
N LEU A 26 -7.96 6.43 22.27
CA LEU A 26 -6.83 7.38 22.31
C LEU A 26 -6.12 7.59 20.96
N ILE A 27 -6.80 7.34 19.84
CA ILE A 27 -6.33 7.75 18.51
C ILE A 27 -7.41 8.60 17.83
N LYS A 28 -7.94 9.58 18.56
CA LYS A 28 -8.82 10.62 18.00
C LYS A 28 -8.26 12.03 18.15
N GLU A 29 -7.03 12.16 18.61
CA GLU A 29 -6.25 13.38 18.57
C GLU A 29 -5.00 13.15 17.71
N ASN A 30 -4.78 14.06 16.77
CA ASN A 30 -3.58 14.20 15.95
C ASN A 30 -3.46 13.45 14.61
N THR A 31 -4.58 13.10 13.96
CA THR A 31 -4.63 13.08 12.48
C THR A 31 -4.98 14.47 11.96
N THR A 32 -4.23 15.50 12.34
CA THR A 32 -3.97 16.54 11.35
C THR A 32 -3.32 15.81 10.19
N ALA A 33 -4.07 15.60 9.11
CA ALA A 33 -3.55 15.03 7.89
C ALA A 33 -2.34 15.88 7.49
N PHE A 34 -1.15 15.42 7.86
CA PHE A 34 0.08 16.09 7.51
C PHE A 34 0.18 15.95 6.01
N GLU A 35 -0.24 17.01 5.31
CA GLU A 35 -0.28 17.05 3.87
C GLU A 35 1.16 17.22 3.40
N ILE A 36 1.82 16.07 3.19
CA ILE A 36 3.14 16.03 2.56
C ILE A 36 2.97 16.67 1.18
N SER A 37 3.56 17.84 0.97
CA SER A 37 3.57 18.50 -0.33
C SER A 37 4.43 17.67 -1.30
N LYS A 38 3.76 16.79 -2.06
CA LYS A 38 4.40 15.89 -3.02
C LYS A 38 4.89 16.67 -4.24
N THR A 39 6.04 16.29 -4.77
CA THR A 39 6.52 16.84 -6.04
C THR A 39 5.72 16.29 -7.23
N PRO A 40 5.74 16.96 -8.40
CA PRO A 40 5.11 16.45 -9.61
C PRO A 40 5.58 15.04 -10.00
N GLU A 41 6.85 14.71 -9.76
CA GLU A 41 7.42 13.39 -10.05
C GLU A 41 6.85 12.31 -9.13
N MET A 42 6.63 12.63 -7.85
CA MET A 42 5.96 11.73 -6.90
C MET A 42 4.52 11.45 -7.32
N GLN A 43 3.77 12.49 -7.71
CA GLN A 43 2.40 12.35 -8.19
C GLN A 43 2.34 11.55 -9.51
N GLY A 44 3.26 11.83 -10.43
CA GLY A 44 3.39 11.12 -11.70
C GLY A 44 3.69 9.64 -11.51
N PHE A 45 4.60 9.30 -10.59
CA PHE A 45 4.91 7.93 -10.22
C PHE A 45 3.70 7.20 -9.60
N GLU A 46 2.99 7.82 -8.65
CA GLU A 46 1.81 7.21 -8.02
C GLU A 46 0.68 6.93 -9.02
N SER A 47 0.46 7.85 -9.95
CA SER A 47 -0.54 7.70 -11.03
C SER A 47 -0.16 6.55 -11.97
N ALA A 48 1.10 6.49 -12.40
CA ALA A 48 1.61 5.42 -13.24
C ALA A 48 1.52 4.06 -12.53
N LEU A 49 1.93 4.00 -11.25
CA LEU A 49 1.85 2.81 -10.41
C LEU A 49 0.43 2.28 -10.30
N LYS A 50 -0.54 3.16 -10.05
CA LYS A 50 -1.96 2.79 -9.95
C LYS A 50 -2.46 2.18 -11.26
N THR A 51 -2.14 2.80 -12.39
CA THR A 51 -2.54 2.32 -13.72
C THR A 51 -1.89 0.97 -14.03
N TYR A 52 -0.58 0.86 -13.80
CA TYR A 52 0.20 -0.34 -14.04
C TYR A 52 -0.28 -1.53 -13.20
N LEU A 53 -0.45 -1.35 -11.89
CA LEU A 53 -0.92 -2.42 -10.99
C LEU A 53 -2.37 -2.82 -11.28
N ARG A 54 -3.23 -1.86 -11.64
CA ARG A 54 -4.60 -2.16 -12.08
C ARG A 54 -4.56 -3.01 -13.36
N GLY A 55 -3.77 -2.62 -14.34
CA GLY A 55 -3.57 -3.40 -15.56
C GLY A 55 -3.05 -4.82 -15.28
N LYS A 56 -2.11 -4.98 -14.35
CA LYS A 56 -1.64 -6.34 -13.95
C LYS A 56 -2.72 -7.15 -13.27
N LYS A 57 -3.56 -6.53 -12.42
CA LYS A 57 -4.64 -7.21 -11.70
C LYS A 57 -5.76 -7.66 -12.64
N GLU A 58 -6.21 -6.78 -13.53
CA GLU A 58 -7.29 -7.07 -14.50
C GLU A 58 -6.88 -8.18 -15.47
N ASN A 59 -5.58 -8.30 -15.75
CA ASN A 59 -5.01 -9.27 -16.67
C ASN A 59 -4.42 -10.52 -16.00
N ALA A 60 -4.58 -10.69 -14.68
CA ALA A 60 -4.06 -11.85 -13.95
C ALA A 60 -4.66 -13.19 -14.43
N GLY A 61 -5.76 -13.16 -15.19
CA GLY A 61 -6.39 -14.32 -15.85
C GLY A 61 -6.19 -14.41 -17.37
N ASN A 62 -5.68 -13.36 -18.03
CA ASN A 62 -5.48 -13.32 -19.48
C ASN A 62 -4.09 -12.71 -19.78
N LYS A 63 -3.13 -13.56 -20.13
CA LYS A 63 -1.69 -13.27 -20.19
C LYS A 63 -1.24 -12.14 -21.15
N SER A 64 -2.11 -11.41 -21.85
CA SER A 64 -1.69 -10.58 -22.99
C SER A 64 -2.09 -9.10 -23.01
N ASN A 65 -2.75 -8.52 -21.98
CA ASN A 65 -3.33 -7.18 -22.13
C ASN A 65 -2.79 -6.11 -21.19
N LEU A 66 -1.63 -6.33 -20.54
CA LEU A 66 -0.90 -5.18 -20.01
C LEU A 66 -0.37 -4.40 -21.21
N LYS A 67 -0.86 -3.18 -21.42
CA LYS A 67 -0.44 -2.38 -22.56
C LYS A 67 1.06 -2.12 -22.44
N GLU A 68 1.78 -2.32 -23.55
CA GLU A 68 3.21 -2.00 -23.63
C GLU A 68 3.46 -0.54 -23.24
N GLU A 69 2.54 0.35 -23.62
CA GLU A 69 2.52 1.76 -23.22
C GLU A 69 2.49 1.95 -21.70
N ASP A 70 1.62 1.23 -20.97
CA ASP A 70 1.53 1.33 -19.51
C ASP A 70 2.84 0.87 -18.84
N THR A 71 3.49 -0.16 -19.41
CA THR A 71 4.80 -0.64 -18.94
C THR A 71 5.89 0.39 -19.18
N LYS A 72 5.90 1.04 -20.36
CA LYS A 72 6.84 2.10 -20.71
C LYS A 72 6.67 3.32 -19.81
N ILE A 73 5.43 3.77 -19.62
CA ILE A 73 5.10 4.91 -18.74
C ILE A 73 5.52 4.60 -17.31
N MET A 74 5.24 3.38 -16.81
CA MET A 74 5.67 2.97 -15.49
C MET A 74 7.19 3.07 -15.34
N LYS A 75 7.96 2.55 -16.31
CA LYS A 75 9.43 2.63 -16.30
C LYS A 75 9.94 4.07 -16.33
N GLU A 76 9.40 4.90 -17.22
CA GLU A 76 9.76 6.32 -17.32
C GLU A 76 9.51 7.07 -16.00
N LYS A 77 8.31 6.95 -15.42
CA LYS A 77 7.98 7.65 -14.17
C LYS A 77 8.78 7.13 -12.98
N THR A 78 9.18 5.86 -13.01
CA THR A 78 10.09 5.28 -12.01
C THR A 78 11.46 5.94 -12.06
N ILE A 79 12.04 6.08 -13.26
CA ILE A 79 13.33 6.76 -13.48
C ILE A 79 13.27 8.22 -13.04
N LEU A 80 12.21 8.94 -13.42
CA LEU A 80 12.03 10.34 -13.03
C LEU A 80 11.94 10.52 -11.52
N LEU A 81 11.19 9.66 -10.82
CA LEU A 81 11.12 9.67 -9.36
C LEU A 81 12.50 9.43 -8.72
N LEU A 82 13.20 8.38 -9.16
CA LEU A 82 14.53 8.05 -8.62
C LEU A 82 15.50 9.21 -8.79
N ASN A 83 15.51 9.85 -9.96
CA ASN A 83 16.30 11.06 -10.20
C ASN A 83 15.89 12.22 -9.27
N SER A 84 14.59 12.48 -9.12
CA SER A 84 14.10 13.61 -8.32
C SER A 84 14.37 13.46 -6.82
N ILE A 85 14.48 12.22 -6.32
CA ILE A 85 14.83 11.95 -4.92
C ILE A 85 16.34 11.73 -4.70
N GLY A 86 17.17 12.00 -5.71
CA GLY A 86 18.63 11.92 -5.62
C GLY A 86 19.19 10.49 -5.63
N LYS A 87 18.49 9.56 -6.29
CA LYS A 87 18.86 8.15 -6.48
C LYS A 87 19.14 7.84 -7.95
N SER A 88 19.83 8.75 -8.64
CA SER A 88 20.10 8.64 -10.07
C SER A 88 20.97 7.43 -10.43
N GLU A 89 21.79 6.93 -9.49
CA GLU A 89 22.57 5.70 -9.62
C GLU A 89 21.70 4.44 -9.77
N LEU A 90 20.47 4.46 -9.26
CA LEU A 90 19.49 3.40 -9.45
C LEU A 90 18.70 3.59 -10.76
N ALA A 91 18.59 4.83 -11.22
CA ALA A 91 17.84 5.21 -12.41
C ALA A 91 18.59 4.86 -13.72
N THR A 92 19.92 4.77 -13.69
CA THR A 92 20.75 4.37 -14.84
C THR A 92 20.71 2.89 -15.17
N GLN A 93 20.01 2.08 -14.37
CA GLN A 93 19.80 0.65 -14.62
C GLN A 93 18.69 0.44 -15.66
N GLU A 94 18.83 1.04 -16.83
CA GLU A 94 17.85 0.97 -17.93
C GLU A 94 17.62 -0.48 -18.43
N THR A 95 18.58 -1.37 -18.21
CA THR A 95 18.45 -2.80 -18.54
C THR A 95 17.60 -3.59 -17.54
N MET A 96 17.25 -3.00 -16.39
CA MET A 96 16.44 -3.65 -15.38
C MET A 96 14.97 -3.78 -15.85
N GLU A 97 14.38 -4.92 -15.49
CA GLU A 97 12.95 -5.17 -15.71
C GLU A 97 12.08 -4.15 -14.95
N THR A 98 11.00 -3.69 -15.57
CA THR A 98 10.13 -2.63 -15.02
C THR A 98 9.65 -2.94 -13.60
N ASP A 99 9.28 -4.20 -13.33
CA ASP A 99 8.83 -4.63 -11.99
C ASP A 99 9.93 -4.48 -10.93
N GLN A 100 11.18 -4.84 -11.28
CA GLN A 100 12.31 -4.75 -10.35
C GLN A 100 12.65 -3.29 -10.07
N LEU A 101 12.69 -2.46 -11.11
CA LEU A 101 12.96 -1.03 -10.98
C LEU A 101 11.86 -0.32 -10.16
N MET A 102 10.59 -0.67 -10.40
CA MET A 102 9.44 -0.19 -9.63
C MET A 102 9.56 -0.54 -8.14
N LEU A 103 9.95 -1.78 -7.80
CA LEU A 103 10.13 -2.21 -6.40
C LEU A 103 11.26 -1.44 -5.70
N LEU A 104 12.36 -1.16 -6.40
CA LEU A 104 13.44 -0.31 -5.88
C LEU A 104 12.94 1.10 -5.63
N ALA A 105 12.23 1.70 -6.58
CA ALA A 105 11.68 3.04 -6.41
C ALA A 105 10.65 3.11 -5.28
N LEU A 106 9.80 2.11 -5.09
CA LEU A 106 8.87 2.05 -3.95
C LEU A 106 9.60 2.07 -2.61
N ARG A 107 10.72 1.34 -2.50
CA ARG A 107 11.53 1.31 -1.29
C ARG A 107 12.14 2.67 -0.99
N GLU A 108 12.76 3.31 -1.98
CA GLU A 108 13.38 4.62 -1.78
C GLU A 108 12.33 5.73 -1.60
N TYR A 109 11.19 5.65 -2.29
CA TYR A 109 10.08 6.56 -2.14
C TYR A 109 9.47 6.50 -0.72
N SER A 110 9.31 5.30 -0.16
CA SER A 110 8.83 5.13 1.22
C SER A 110 9.76 5.79 2.24
N LYS A 111 11.09 5.67 2.05
CA LYS A 111 12.07 6.38 2.88
C LYS A 111 11.91 7.89 2.74
N LYS A 112 11.79 8.39 1.51
CA LYS A 112 11.63 9.82 1.24
C LYS A 112 10.38 10.40 1.89
N LEU A 113 9.24 9.72 1.80
CA LEU A 113 8.00 10.14 2.49
C LEU A 113 8.17 10.16 4.02
N THR A 114 8.94 9.21 4.56
CA THR A 114 9.24 9.17 6.00
C THR A 114 10.13 10.34 6.42
N GLU A 115 11.12 10.71 5.61
CA GLU A 115 11.95 11.90 5.84
C GLU A 115 11.12 13.18 5.81
N MET A 116 10.25 13.34 4.81
CA MET A 116 9.37 14.52 4.69
C MET A 116 8.39 14.67 5.85
N ARG A 117 8.00 13.56 6.50
CA ARG A 117 7.14 13.59 7.70
C ARG A 117 7.90 13.98 8.98
N LYS A 118 9.22 13.76 9.02
CA LYS A 118 10.06 14.11 10.17
C LYS A 118 10.52 15.58 10.17
N GLN A 119 10.28 16.29 9.07
CA GLN A 119 10.51 17.72 8.93
C GLN A 119 9.33 18.51 9.49
#